data_AF-A0A832AYQ5-F1
#
_entry.id   AF-A0A832AYQ5-F1
#
_cell.length_a   1.000
_cell.length_b   1.000
_cell.length_c   1.000
_cell.angle_alpha   90.00
_cell.angle_beta   90.00
_cell.angle_gamma   90.00
#
_symmetry.space_group_name_H-M   'P 1'
#
loop_
_entity.id
_entity.type
_entity.pdbx_description
1 polymer ?
#
loop_
_entity_poly.entity_id
_entity_poly.type
_entity_poly.pdbx_seq_one_letter_code
_entity_poly.pdbx_strand_id
1 'polypeptide(L)'
;MNRILIGLAILIVVISGISVLKHVYKAENKETIGNNASVANPAAVYCKQMGYEYRIENTAEGQAGICVFPDKTECEEWAFFRGECGQKWAKVNFEVGNCSDLTRGYENYYVYDSLTKVLRAYVTVNCGSDEVLVERGEEVYRIIEKDYDGQLLRCLCQKEVKIFNATDIGVEFVGLSGEAKKLEKRSSEFCGWSTHASCKSDADCKVGGCSGQVCMGVSEDIATTCEWKDCYNPSGMKCGCVNNECQWIKI
;
A
#
# COMPACT_ATOMS: atom_id res chain seq x y z
N MET A 1 -42.62 54.15 -51.84
CA MET A 1 -41.64 54.64 -50.85
C MET A 1 -41.54 53.56 -49.76
N ASN A 2 -40.34 53.15 -49.33
CA ASN A 2 -40.11 52.24 -48.20
C ASN A 2 -40.05 50.70 -48.43
N ARG A 3 -39.27 50.22 -49.42
CA ARG A 3 -38.66 48.85 -49.39
C ARG A 3 -37.30 48.76 -50.11
N ILE A 4 -37.05 49.64 -51.08
CA ILE A 4 -35.78 49.64 -51.85
C ILE A 4 -34.62 50.31 -51.08
N LEU A 5 -34.89 51.28 -50.19
CA LEU A 5 -33.83 51.93 -49.38
C LEU A 5 -33.30 51.07 -48.23
N ILE A 6 -34.10 50.13 -47.70
CA ILE A 6 -33.67 49.25 -46.60
C ILE A 6 -32.68 48.19 -47.11
N GLY A 7 -32.84 47.71 -48.35
CA GLY A 7 -31.95 46.72 -48.96
C GLY A 7 -30.55 47.26 -49.30
N LEU A 8 -30.44 48.54 -49.67
CA LEU A 8 -29.15 49.19 -49.95
C LEU A 8 -28.33 49.48 -48.68
N ALA A 9 -28.99 49.77 -47.56
CA ALA A 9 -28.32 50.00 -46.28
C ALA A 9 -27.71 48.71 -45.69
N ILE A 10 -28.34 47.55 -45.89
CA ILE A 10 -27.85 46.26 -45.37
C ILE A 10 -26.66 45.73 -46.20
N LEU A 11 -26.60 46.01 -47.51
CA LEU A 11 -25.48 45.59 -48.36
C LEU A 11 -24.18 46.35 -48.07
N ILE A 12 -24.26 47.62 -47.64
CA ILE A 12 -23.09 48.46 -47.33
C ILE A 12 -22.40 48.01 -46.02
N VAL A 13 -23.16 47.53 -45.03
CA VAL A 13 -22.59 47.04 -43.74
C VAL A 13 -21.82 45.73 -43.92
N VAL A 14 -22.23 44.87 -44.86
CA VAL A 14 -21.54 43.59 -45.12
C VAL A 14 -20.23 43.80 -45.88
N ILE A 15 -20.14 44.80 -46.77
CA ILE A 15 -18.92 45.05 -47.57
C ILE A 15 -17.83 45.74 -46.73
N SER A 16 -18.18 46.56 -45.73
CA SER A 16 -17.19 47.14 -44.80
C SER A 16 -16.70 46.16 -43.72
N GLY A 17 -17.45 45.08 -43.45
CA GLY A 17 -17.05 44.02 -42.50
C GLY A 17 -15.95 43.08 -43.03
N ILE A 18 -15.78 42.96 -44.35
CA ILE A 18 -14.75 42.11 -44.96
C ILE A 18 -13.37 42.78 -44.95
N SER A 19 -13.31 44.11 -44.88
CA SER A 19 -12.04 44.87 -44.83
C SER A 19 -11.34 44.80 -43.47
N VAL A 20 -12.05 44.47 -42.39
CA VAL A 20 -11.46 44.28 -41.04
C VAL A 20 -10.80 42.90 -40.89
N LEU A 21 -11.16 41.92 -41.72
CA LEU A 21 -10.59 40.57 -41.69
C LEU A 21 -9.21 40.44 -42.36
N LYS A 22 -8.76 41.45 -43.12
CA LYS A 22 -7.42 41.43 -43.77
C LYS A 22 -6.27 41.95 -42.89
N HIS A 23 -6.54 42.55 -41.73
CA HIS A 23 -5.49 43.06 -40.83
C HIS A 23 -5.22 42.20 -39.59
N VAL A 24 -5.90 41.05 -39.43
CA VAL A 24 -5.67 40.11 -38.32
C VAL A 24 -5.12 38.76 -38.78
N TYR A 25 -4.72 38.61 -40.05
CA TYR A 25 -3.83 37.52 -40.46
C TYR A 25 -2.38 37.87 -40.12
N LYS A 26 -2.08 37.87 -38.82
CA LYS A 26 -0.71 37.83 -38.32
C LYS A 26 -0.20 36.41 -38.59
N ALA A 27 0.90 36.31 -39.34
CA ALA A 27 1.59 35.07 -39.61
C ALA A 27 1.84 34.30 -38.30
N GLU A 28 1.35 33.07 -38.21
CA GLU A 28 1.83 32.11 -37.22
C GLU A 28 3.30 31.84 -37.53
N ASN A 29 4.18 32.41 -36.70
CA ASN A 29 5.53 31.91 -36.57
C ASN A 29 5.41 30.45 -36.15
N LYS A 30 5.72 29.53 -37.07
CA LYS A 30 5.99 28.14 -36.73
C LYS A 30 7.30 28.12 -35.94
N GLU A 31 7.21 28.42 -34.64
CA GLU A 31 8.20 27.94 -33.70
C GLU A 31 8.22 26.43 -33.87
N THR A 32 9.34 25.93 -34.39
CA THR A 32 9.76 24.55 -34.15
C THR A 32 9.72 24.35 -32.64
N ILE A 33 8.63 23.78 -32.14
CA ILE A 33 8.63 23.14 -30.83
C ILE A 33 9.64 22.01 -30.97
N GLY A 34 10.89 22.33 -30.66
CA GLY A 34 11.88 21.34 -30.31
C GLY A 34 11.24 20.56 -29.19
N ASN A 35 10.79 19.36 -29.50
CA ASN A 35 10.29 18.39 -28.55
C ASN A 35 11.49 17.87 -27.75
N ASN A 36 12.19 18.78 -27.07
CA ASN A 36 13.08 18.47 -25.96
C ASN A 36 12.19 18.36 -24.72
N ALA A 37 11.20 17.46 -24.75
CA ALA A 37 10.68 16.91 -23.52
C ALA A 37 11.83 16.08 -22.92
N SER A 38 12.74 16.75 -22.21
CA SER A 38 13.76 16.06 -21.42
C SER A 38 13.01 15.17 -20.44
N VAL A 39 13.10 13.86 -20.61
CA VAL A 39 12.57 12.92 -19.63
C VAL A 39 13.26 13.24 -18.31
N ALA A 40 12.48 13.74 -17.33
CA ALA A 40 13.03 14.06 -16.03
C ALA A 40 13.62 12.79 -15.41
N ASN A 41 14.81 12.89 -14.81
CA ASN A 41 15.43 11.78 -14.11
C ASN A 41 14.48 11.29 -12.99
N PRO A 42 13.96 10.06 -13.07
CA PRO A 42 13.01 9.54 -12.08
C PRO A 42 13.56 9.55 -10.64
N ALA A 43 14.86 9.28 -10.46
CA ALA A 43 15.51 9.28 -9.16
C ALA A 43 15.58 10.69 -8.55
N ALA A 44 15.98 11.68 -9.36
CA ALA A 44 15.98 13.09 -8.95
C ALA A 44 14.57 13.59 -8.59
N VAL A 45 13.57 13.20 -9.39
CA VAL A 45 12.16 13.56 -9.14
C VAL A 45 11.68 12.94 -7.83
N TYR A 46 11.96 11.65 -7.61
CA TYR A 46 11.59 10.96 -6.39
C TYR A 46 12.20 11.63 -5.15
N CYS A 47 13.50 11.91 -5.17
CA CYS A 47 14.20 12.63 -4.10
C CYS A 47 13.52 13.95 -3.72
N LYS A 48 13.24 14.79 -4.73
CA LYS A 48 12.61 16.10 -4.53
C LYS A 48 11.15 15.98 -4.11
N GLN A 49 10.42 15.00 -4.64
CA GLN A 49 9.02 14.76 -4.29
C GLN A 49 8.87 14.31 -2.83
N MET A 50 9.86 13.61 -2.30
CA MET A 50 9.94 13.29 -0.87
C MET A 50 10.32 14.51 0.00
N GLY A 51 10.58 15.67 -0.60
CA GLY A 51 10.91 16.92 0.08
C GLY A 51 12.36 17.03 0.52
N TYR A 52 13.24 16.17 0.01
CA TYR A 52 14.67 16.16 0.37
C TYR A 52 15.47 17.14 -0.47
N GLU A 53 16.57 17.62 0.12
CA GLU A 53 17.52 18.44 -0.61
C GLU A 53 18.22 17.57 -1.66
N TYR A 54 18.38 18.11 -2.86
CA TYR A 54 18.97 17.42 -4.01
C TYR A 54 20.11 18.25 -4.58
N ARG A 55 21.28 17.64 -4.71
CA ARG A 55 22.47 18.27 -5.30
C ARG A 55 23.13 17.34 -6.31
N ILE A 56 23.87 17.91 -7.25
CA ILE A 56 24.65 17.15 -8.23
C ILE A 56 26.12 17.28 -7.84
N GLU A 57 26.82 16.16 -7.79
CA GLU A 57 28.25 16.10 -7.50
C GLU A 57 29.03 15.54 -8.69
N ASN A 58 30.25 16.04 -8.90
CA ASN A 58 31.18 15.46 -9.87
C ASN A 58 31.92 14.30 -9.20
N THR A 59 31.84 13.13 -9.80
CA THR A 59 32.52 11.89 -9.40
C THR A 59 33.54 11.49 -10.46
N ALA A 60 34.36 10.48 -10.16
CA ALA A 60 35.28 9.90 -11.15
C ALA A 60 34.57 9.29 -12.37
N GLU A 61 33.28 8.94 -12.23
CA GLU A 61 32.47 8.26 -13.24
C GLU A 61 31.53 9.22 -13.99
N GLY A 62 31.51 10.51 -13.64
CA GLY A 62 30.63 11.52 -14.22
C GLY A 62 29.90 12.31 -13.14
N GLN A 63 28.66 12.71 -13.40
CA GLN A 63 27.82 13.41 -12.41
C GLN A 63 26.89 12.44 -11.71
N ALA A 64 26.78 12.56 -10.39
CA ALA A 64 25.83 11.80 -9.57
C ALA A 64 24.88 12.76 -8.85
N GLY A 65 23.60 12.43 -8.81
CA GLY A 65 22.63 13.10 -7.95
C GLY A 65 22.73 12.57 -6.52
N ILE A 66 22.69 13.46 -5.54
CA ILE A 66 22.76 13.15 -4.12
C ILE A 66 21.51 13.68 -3.43
N CYS A 67 20.82 12.79 -2.71
CA CYS A 67 19.74 13.12 -1.79
C CYS A 67 20.30 13.37 -0.40
N VAL A 68 19.96 14.52 0.18
CA VAL A 68 20.32 14.88 1.56
C VAL A 68 19.06 14.83 2.42
N PHE A 69 19.05 13.92 3.38
CA PHE A 69 17.90 13.66 4.24
C PHE A 69 17.82 14.65 5.42
N PRO A 70 16.68 14.72 6.14
CA PRO A 70 16.52 15.64 7.27
C PRO A 70 17.54 15.48 8.41
N ASP A 71 18.07 14.27 8.62
CA ASP A 71 19.14 14.00 9.58
C ASP A 71 20.56 14.26 9.04
N LYS A 72 20.65 14.87 7.85
CA LYS A 72 21.90 15.17 7.12
C LYS A 72 22.66 13.96 6.61
N THR A 73 22.12 12.75 6.74
CA THR A 73 22.66 11.61 6.01
C THR A 73 22.38 11.77 4.52
N GLU A 74 23.26 11.19 3.69
CA GLU A 74 23.21 11.34 2.23
C GLU A 74 23.13 9.98 1.56
N CYS A 75 22.48 9.93 0.41
CA CYS A 75 22.34 8.73 -0.41
C CYS A 75 22.33 9.14 -1.88
N GLU A 76 23.06 8.40 -2.71
CA GLU A 76 23.04 8.59 -4.16
C GLU A 76 21.60 8.37 -4.68
N GLU A 77 21.15 9.20 -5.62
CA GLU A 77 19.74 9.29 -6.00
C GLU A 77 19.17 7.96 -6.50
N TRP A 78 19.93 7.19 -7.27
CA TRP A 78 19.48 5.92 -7.81
C TRP A 78 19.53 4.81 -6.76
N ALA A 79 20.52 4.83 -5.87
CA ALA A 79 20.58 3.98 -4.69
C ALA A 79 19.37 4.24 -3.77
N PHE A 80 19.00 5.51 -3.56
CA PHE A 80 17.80 5.87 -2.80
C PHE A 80 16.52 5.40 -3.51
N PHE A 81 16.42 5.64 -4.82
CA PHE A 81 15.29 5.24 -5.64
C PHE A 81 15.07 3.72 -5.65
N ARG A 82 16.15 2.94 -5.61
CA ARG A 82 16.12 1.47 -5.50
C ARG A 82 16.01 0.95 -4.06
N GLY A 83 16.06 1.83 -3.05
CA GLY A 83 15.99 1.46 -1.64
C GLY A 83 17.25 0.81 -1.08
N GLU A 84 18.41 1.03 -1.71
CA GLU A 84 19.72 0.53 -1.28
C GLU A 84 20.28 1.31 -0.09
N CYS A 85 19.92 2.59 0.05
CA CYS A 85 20.14 3.39 1.24
C CYS A 85 18.93 4.29 1.55
N GLY A 86 18.93 4.92 2.72
CA GLY A 86 17.87 5.86 3.12
C GLY A 86 16.52 5.19 3.38
N GLN A 87 16.49 3.93 3.82
CA GLN A 87 15.25 3.16 4.02
C GLN A 87 14.28 3.88 4.97
N LYS A 88 14.81 4.57 5.99
CA LYS A 88 14.05 5.44 6.91
C LYS A 88 13.30 6.58 6.22
N TRP A 89 13.77 6.97 5.03
CA TRP A 89 13.28 8.10 4.24
C TRP A 89 12.53 7.65 2.98
N ALA A 90 12.50 6.34 2.71
CA ALA A 90 11.79 5.80 1.56
C ALA A 90 10.28 5.82 1.78
N LYS A 91 9.52 6.10 0.71
CA LYS A 91 8.07 5.99 0.72
C LYS A 91 7.65 4.54 0.97
N VAL A 92 6.77 4.31 1.94
CA VAL A 92 6.17 3.01 2.19
C VAL A 92 4.96 2.82 1.26
N ASN A 93 4.89 1.69 0.56
CA ASN A 93 3.69 1.30 -0.19
C ASN A 93 2.76 0.52 0.74
N PHE A 94 1.62 1.10 1.10
CA PHE A 94 0.67 0.47 2.01
C PHE A 94 -0.79 0.77 1.65
N GLU A 95 -1.68 -0.08 2.15
CA GLU A 95 -3.13 0.07 2.09
C GLU A 95 -3.71 -0.03 3.51
N VAL A 96 -4.75 0.76 3.78
CA VAL A 96 -5.49 0.72 5.05
C VAL A 96 -6.91 0.27 4.79
N GLY A 97 -7.32 -0.80 5.47
CA GLY A 97 -8.65 -1.36 5.40
C GLY A 97 -9.71 -0.50 6.11
N ASN A 98 -10.96 -0.78 5.77
CA ASN A 98 -12.11 -0.25 6.48
C ASN A 98 -12.20 -0.80 7.90
N CYS A 99 -13.03 -0.18 8.74
CA CYS A 99 -13.32 -0.68 10.07
C CYS A 99 -13.98 -2.06 10.00
N SER A 100 -13.36 -3.05 10.64
CA SER A 100 -13.99 -4.36 10.84
C SER A 100 -14.73 -4.39 12.17
N ASP A 101 -16.02 -4.73 12.12
CA ASP A 101 -16.79 -5.09 13.32
C ASP A 101 -16.34 -6.48 13.79
N LEU A 102 -15.56 -6.51 14.88
CA LEU A 102 -15.01 -7.76 15.38
C LEU A 102 -15.90 -8.34 16.48
N THR A 103 -16.41 -9.54 16.20
CA THR A 103 -17.13 -10.38 17.17
C THR A 103 -16.22 -10.94 18.26
N ARG A 104 -14.89 -10.88 18.09
CA ARG A 104 -13.87 -11.49 18.99
C ARG A 104 -13.02 -10.49 19.76
N GLY A 105 -13.36 -9.20 19.73
CA GLY A 105 -12.61 -8.15 20.42
C GLY A 105 -11.50 -7.52 19.57
N TYR A 106 -10.94 -6.44 20.11
CA TYR A 106 -9.91 -5.60 19.47
C TYR A 106 -8.51 -6.05 19.88
N GLU A 107 -7.66 -6.40 18.93
CA GLU A 107 -6.29 -6.84 19.19
C GLU A 107 -5.29 -6.20 18.22
N ASN A 108 -4.12 -5.83 18.76
CA ASN A 108 -3.05 -5.22 17.98
C ASN A 108 -1.89 -6.22 17.79
N TYR A 109 -1.64 -6.64 16.56
CA TYR A 109 -0.58 -7.58 16.20
C TYR A 109 -0.19 -7.42 14.73
N TYR A 110 0.85 -8.12 14.29
CA TYR A 110 1.18 -8.20 12.86
C TYR A 110 1.62 -9.58 12.43
N VAL A 111 1.49 -9.84 11.13
CA VAL A 111 1.86 -11.07 10.45
C VAL A 111 2.68 -10.68 9.23
N TYR A 112 3.76 -11.42 8.95
CA TYR A 112 4.58 -11.22 7.76
C TYR A 112 4.55 -12.46 6.87
N ASP A 113 4.27 -12.25 5.58
CA ASP A 113 4.33 -13.27 4.54
C ASP A 113 5.65 -13.16 3.77
N SER A 114 6.53 -14.15 3.96
CA SER A 114 7.86 -14.16 3.37
C SER A 114 7.89 -14.42 1.87
N LEU A 115 6.82 -15.03 1.32
CA LEU A 115 6.66 -15.35 -0.09
C LEU A 115 6.16 -14.14 -0.86
N THR A 116 5.09 -13.50 -0.36
CA THR A 116 4.51 -12.33 -1.03
C THR A 116 5.18 -11.01 -0.63
N LYS A 117 6.07 -11.02 0.37
CA LYS A 117 6.67 -9.81 0.97
C LYS A 117 5.60 -8.81 1.42
N VAL A 118 4.51 -9.31 1.99
CA VAL A 118 3.42 -8.48 2.52
C VAL A 118 3.39 -8.61 4.03
N LEU A 119 3.46 -7.47 4.72
CA LEU A 119 3.21 -7.38 6.15
C LEU A 119 1.76 -6.93 6.36
N ARG A 120 0.99 -7.70 7.13
CA ARG A 120 -0.37 -7.35 7.57
C ARG A 120 -0.33 -7.01 9.05
N ALA A 121 -0.60 -5.77 9.39
CA ALA A 121 -0.76 -5.34 10.76
C ALA A 121 -2.23 -5.07 11.06
N TYR A 122 -2.66 -5.44 12.26
CA TYR A 122 -4.00 -5.18 12.76
C TYR A 122 -3.85 -4.19 13.90
N VAL A 123 -4.49 -3.03 13.79
CA VAL A 123 -4.40 -1.95 14.78
C VAL A 123 -5.78 -1.43 15.12
N THR A 124 -5.97 -1.15 16.40
CA THR A 124 -7.19 -0.58 16.95
C THR A 124 -7.01 0.91 17.09
N VAL A 125 -7.81 1.67 16.35
CA VAL A 125 -7.84 3.13 16.33
C VAL A 125 -9.17 3.64 16.87
N ASN A 126 -9.24 4.93 17.18
CA ASN A 126 -10.49 5.63 17.38
C ASN A 126 -11.28 5.66 16.05
N CYS A 127 -12.60 5.48 16.08
CA CYS A 127 -13.37 5.58 14.85
C CYS A 127 -13.36 6.97 14.21
N GLY A 128 -13.10 8.01 15.02
CA GLY A 128 -13.00 9.39 14.57
C GLY A 128 -11.63 9.75 13.98
N SER A 129 -10.66 8.83 14.00
CA SER A 129 -9.37 9.07 13.38
C SER A 129 -9.53 9.29 11.88
N ASP A 130 -9.00 10.41 11.40
CA ASP A 130 -9.01 10.78 9.99
C ASP A 130 -8.17 9.84 9.13
N GLU A 131 -6.99 9.44 9.64
CA GLU A 131 -6.00 8.73 8.84
C GLU A 131 -5.16 7.76 9.67
N VAL A 132 -4.71 6.69 9.00
CA VAL A 132 -3.63 5.83 9.48
C VAL A 132 -2.48 5.91 8.48
N LEU A 133 -1.33 6.35 8.96
CA LEU A 133 -0.11 6.49 8.17
C LEU A 133 0.89 5.38 8.50
N VAL A 134 1.81 5.10 7.58
CA VAL A 134 2.93 4.20 7.82
C VAL A 134 4.24 4.90 7.49
N GLU A 135 5.13 4.93 8.48
CA GLU A 135 6.50 5.41 8.33
C GLU A 135 7.50 4.24 8.44
N ARG A 136 8.59 4.31 7.67
CA ARG A 136 9.71 3.38 7.78
C ARG A 136 10.76 3.94 8.74
N GLY A 137 11.09 3.21 9.80
CA GLY A 137 12.32 3.39 10.56
C GLY A 137 13.46 2.54 9.99
N GLU A 138 14.59 2.40 10.69
CA GLU A 138 15.67 1.49 10.25
C GLU A 138 15.28 0.02 10.45
N GLU A 139 14.81 -0.34 11.64
CA GLU A 139 14.44 -1.72 12.01
C GLU A 139 12.96 -1.88 12.43
N VAL A 140 12.13 -0.88 12.12
CA VAL A 140 10.72 -0.86 12.52
C VAL A 140 9.83 -0.15 11.50
N TYR A 141 8.62 -0.66 11.27
CA TYR A 141 7.53 0.10 10.65
C TYR A 141 6.70 0.76 11.76
N ARG A 142 6.41 2.06 11.62
CA ARG A 142 5.54 2.77 12.56
C ARG A 142 4.20 3.02 11.90
N ILE A 143 3.15 2.45 12.47
CA ILE A 143 1.77 2.68 12.08
C ILE A 143 1.22 3.75 12.99
N ILE A 144 0.80 4.88 12.44
CA ILE A 144 0.50 6.09 13.19
C ILE A 144 -0.97 6.45 12.98
N GLU A 145 -1.70 6.54 14.08
CA GLU A 145 -3.04 7.08 14.13
C GLU A 145 -2.99 8.61 14.08
N LYS A 146 -3.70 9.21 13.13
CA LYS A 146 -3.81 10.67 12.99
C LYS A 146 -5.27 11.10 13.15
N ASP A 147 -5.43 12.19 13.90
CA ASP A 147 -6.66 12.92 14.12
C ASP A 147 -6.32 14.41 13.95
N TYR A 148 -6.91 15.04 12.95
CA TYR A 148 -6.66 16.42 12.54
C TYR A 148 -7.78 17.36 13.02
N ASP A 149 -8.99 16.85 13.21
CA ASP A 149 -10.14 17.63 13.67
C ASP A 149 -10.35 17.57 15.20
N GLY A 150 -9.65 16.66 15.89
CA GLY A 150 -9.71 16.45 17.32
C GLY A 150 -10.97 15.69 17.77
N GLN A 151 -11.70 15.07 16.83
CA GLN A 151 -12.94 14.37 17.09
C GLN A 151 -12.67 12.99 17.69
N LEU A 152 -12.52 12.96 19.01
CA LEU A 152 -12.47 11.72 19.77
C LEU A 152 -13.87 11.10 19.90
N LEU A 153 -14.15 10.05 19.12
CA LEU A 153 -15.39 9.28 19.25
C LEU A 153 -15.29 8.25 20.37
N ARG A 154 -16.42 7.93 21.01
CA ARG A 154 -16.49 6.85 22.02
C ARG A 154 -16.66 5.47 21.37
N CYS A 155 -15.83 5.17 20.38
CA CYS A 155 -15.77 3.85 19.77
C CYS A 155 -14.36 3.55 19.27
N LEU A 156 -14.09 2.26 19.12
CA LEU A 156 -12.85 1.71 18.60
C LEU A 156 -13.15 1.04 17.25
N CYS A 157 -12.14 1.02 16.39
CA CYS A 157 -12.21 0.45 15.06
C CYS A 157 -10.93 -0.35 14.82
N GLN A 158 -11.04 -1.63 14.48
CA GLN A 158 -9.89 -2.40 14.03
C GLN A 158 -9.70 -2.18 12.53
N LYS A 159 -8.47 -1.83 12.15
CA LYS A 159 -8.05 -1.66 10.77
C LYS A 159 -6.96 -2.68 10.44
N GLU A 160 -7.04 -3.23 9.25
CA GLU A 160 -5.95 -3.99 8.63
C GLU A 160 -5.07 -3.01 7.83
N VAL A 161 -3.78 -2.97 8.11
CA VAL A 161 -2.78 -2.20 7.37
C VAL A 161 -1.87 -3.18 6.63
N LYS A 162 -1.91 -3.13 5.30
CA LYS A 162 -1.08 -3.97 4.41
C LYS A 162 0.10 -3.16 3.94
N ILE A 163 1.33 -3.59 4.26
CA ILE A 163 2.56 -3.01 3.75
C ILE A 163 3.12 -3.95 2.68
N PHE A 164 3.27 -3.45 1.46
CA PHE A 164 3.77 -4.21 0.32
C PHE A 164 5.28 -4.06 0.16
N ASN A 165 5.92 -5.07 -0.42
CA ASN A 165 7.38 -5.15 -0.56
C ASN A 165 8.09 -4.93 0.79
N ALA A 166 7.47 -5.43 1.86
CA ALA A 166 7.95 -5.25 3.22
C ALA A 166 9.15 -6.16 3.51
N THR A 167 10.00 -5.71 4.44
CA THR A 167 11.03 -6.54 5.07
C THR A 167 10.52 -7.12 6.38
N ASP A 168 11.04 -8.27 6.79
CA ASP A 168 10.66 -8.89 8.06
C ASP A 168 11.34 -8.21 9.25
N ILE A 169 10.71 -7.17 9.77
CA ILE A 169 11.22 -6.34 10.86
C ILE A 169 10.09 -5.98 11.84
N GLY A 170 10.43 -5.29 12.92
CA GLY A 170 9.46 -4.91 13.94
C GLY A 170 8.34 -3.98 13.44
N VAL A 171 7.24 -3.96 14.18
CA VAL A 171 6.13 -3.01 13.96
C VAL A 171 5.76 -2.36 15.28
N GLU A 172 5.58 -1.04 15.24
CA GLU A 172 5.09 -0.22 16.34
C GLU A 172 3.80 0.47 15.93
N PHE A 173 2.85 0.54 16.85
CA PHE A 173 1.66 1.38 16.73
C PHE A 173 1.80 2.62 17.59
N VAL A 174 1.61 3.79 16.99
CA VAL A 174 1.61 5.10 17.65
C VAL A 174 0.17 5.61 17.65
N GLY A 175 -0.49 5.50 18.80
CA GLY A 175 -1.85 6.02 18.97
C GLY A 175 -1.88 7.54 19.17
N LEU A 176 -3.07 8.10 19.40
CA LEU A 176 -3.25 9.56 19.57
C LEU A 176 -2.46 10.19 20.73
N SER A 177 -2.02 9.41 21.72
CA SER A 177 -1.13 9.91 22.79
C SER A 177 0.30 10.20 22.32
N GLY A 178 0.68 9.73 21.12
CA GLY A 178 2.04 9.77 20.61
C GLY A 178 2.98 8.69 21.18
N GLU A 179 2.49 7.85 22.11
CA GLU A 179 3.28 6.74 22.66
C GLU A 179 3.36 5.59 21.65
N ALA A 180 4.59 5.16 21.33
CA ALA A 180 4.84 4.01 20.46
C ALA A 180 4.77 2.69 21.25
N LYS A 181 3.92 1.77 20.81
CA LYS A 181 3.77 0.43 21.38
C LYS A 181 4.16 -0.64 20.36
N LYS A 182 5.08 -1.52 20.74
CA LYS A 182 5.49 -2.66 19.89
C LYS A 182 4.33 -3.63 19.72
N LEU A 183 4.12 -4.06 18.48
CA LEU A 183 3.13 -5.08 18.16
C LEU A 183 3.75 -6.47 18.28
N GLU A 184 2.95 -7.44 18.72
CA GLU A 184 3.34 -8.84 18.72
C GLU A 184 3.35 -9.38 17.28
N LYS A 185 4.43 -10.08 16.92
CA LYS A 185 4.51 -10.82 15.65
C LYS A 185 3.81 -12.16 15.82
N ARG A 186 2.72 -12.38 15.08
CA ARG A 186 2.07 -13.69 14.96
C ARG A 186 2.58 -14.42 13.72
N SER A 187 2.64 -15.75 13.83
CA SER A 187 3.09 -16.59 12.73
C SER A 187 2.08 -16.60 11.60
N SER A 188 2.54 -16.35 10.37
CA SER A 188 1.81 -16.68 9.14
C SER A 188 1.88 -18.18 8.81
N GLU A 189 2.83 -18.90 9.41
CA GLU A 189 3.03 -20.32 9.16
C GLU A 189 1.92 -21.11 9.80
N PHE A 190 1.28 -21.94 8.99
CA PHE A 190 0.27 -22.88 9.44
C PHE A 190 0.82 -23.76 10.56
N CYS A 191 0.11 -23.80 11.69
CA CYS A 191 0.55 -24.50 12.89
C CYS A 191 -0.37 -25.68 13.26
N GLY A 192 -1.28 -26.06 12.35
CA GLY A 192 -2.03 -27.29 12.50
C GLY A 192 -1.16 -28.51 12.22
N TRP A 193 -1.63 -29.67 12.66
CA TRP A 193 -0.91 -30.93 12.57
C TRP A 193 -1.81 -32.04 12.03
N SER A 194 -1.20 -33.13 11.58
CA SER A 194 -1.90 -34.24 10.94
C SER A 194 -1.77 -35.50 11.79
N THR A 195 -2.81 -36.33 11.86
CA THR A 195 -2.72 -37.64 12.53
C THR A 195 -2.04 -38.68 11.66
N HIS A 196 -1.93 -38.42 10.35
CA HIS A 196 -1.44 -39.37 9.35
C HIS A 196 -2.27 -40.65 9.27
N ALA A 197 -3.56 -40.58 9.62
CA ALA A 197 -4.47 -41.72 9.47
C ALA A 197 -4.51 -42.22 8.02
N SER A 198 -4.60 -43.55 7.86
CA SER A 198 -4.66 -44.16 6.54
C SER A 198 -5.91 -43.75 5.78
N CYS A 199 -5.73 -43.39 4.51
CA CYS A 199 -6.81 -42.93 3.63
C CYS A 199 -6.65 -43.48 2.21
N LYS A 200 -7.75 -43.46 1.44
CA LYS A 200 -7.76 -43.77 0.00
C LYS A 200 -8.05 -42.54 -0.84
N SER A 201 -8.80 -41.58 -0.30
CA SER A 201 -9.21 -40.36 -0.98
C SER A 201 -9.36 -39.21 0.02
N ASP A 202 -9.44 -37.97 -0.48
CA ASP A 202 -9.69 -36.78 0.35
C ASP A 202 -10.96 -36.92 1.22
N ALA A 203 -11.95 -37.72 0.79
CA ALA A 203 -13.19 -37.97 1.55
C ALA A 203 -12.98 -38.81 2.83
N ASP A 204 -11.85 -39.50 2.95
CA ASP A 204 -11.50 -40.26 4.16
C ASP A 204 -10.84 -39.37 5.24
N CYS A 205 -10.61 -38.09 4.93
CA CYS A 205 -9.99 -37.13 5.82
C CYS A 205 -10.97 -36.01 6.22
N LYS A 206 -10.81 -35.49 7.42
CA LYS A 206 -11.60 -34.36 7.95
C LYS A 206 -10.73 -33.41 8.77
N VAL A 207 -11.12 -32.15 8.77
CA VAL A 207 -10.64 -31.17 9.74
C VAL A 207 -11.36 -31.42 11.07
N GLY A 208 -10.63 -31.45 12.18
CA GLY A 208 -11.22 -31.36 13.51
C GLY A 208 -10.22 -30.94 14.57
N GLY A 209 -10.39 -31.44 15.80
CA GLY A 209 -9.93 -30.74 16.99
C GLY A 209 -10.86 -29.56 17.32
N CYS A 210 -10.82 -29.08 18.57
CA CYS A 210 -11.75 -28.05 19.04
C CYS A 210 -11.62 -26.72 18.26
N SER A 211 -10.42 -26.40 17.79
CA SER A 211 -10.11 -25.17 17.06
C SER A 211 -9.87 -25.43 15.57
N GLY A 212 -10.21 -26.62 15.05
CA GLY A 212 -9.98 -26.98 13.64
C GLY A 212 -8.50 -27.18 13.27
N GLN A 213 -7.64 -27.45 14.25
CA GLN A 213 -6.19 -27.53 14.07
C GLN A 213 -5.66 -28.88 13.58
N VAL A 214 -6.51 -29.91 13.53
CA VAL A 214 -6.10 -31.29 13.24
C VAL A 214 -6.65 -31.76 11.91
N CYS A 215 -5.80 -32.24 11.01
CA CYS A 215 -6.22 -33.04 9.86
C CYS A 215 -6.17 -34.52 10.25
N MET A 216 -7.32 -35.17 10.26
CA MET A 216 -7.46 -36.53 10.77
C MET A 216 -8.35 -37.40 9.88
N GLY A 217 -8.32 -38.71 10.11
CA GLY A 217 -9.24 -39.63 9.45
C GLY A 217 -10.68 -39.40 9.89
N VAL A 218 -11.65 -39.66 9.01
CA VAL A 218 -13.08 -39.47 9.32
C VAL A 218 -13.56 -40.28 10.53
N SER A 219 -12.94 -41.43 10.79
CA SER A 219 -13.23 -42.31 11.93
C SER A 219 -12.57 -41.91 13.24
N GLU A 220 -11.63 -40.96 13.22
CA GLU A 220 -10.94 -40.50 14.43
C GLU A 220 -11.75 -39.41 15.13
N ASP A 221 -11.65 -39.36 16.47
CA ASP A 221 -12.19 -38.27 17.27
C ASP A 221 -11.15 -37.88 18.32
N ILE A 222 -10.43 -36.78 18.07
CA ILE A 222 -9.36 -36.28 18.92
C ILE A 222 -9.82 -35.02 19.62
N ALA A 223 -9.95 -35.10 20.94
CA ALA A 223 -10.19 -33.95 21.78
C ALA A 223 -8.88 -33.16 21.97
N THR A 224 -8.88 -31.91 21.55
CA THR A 224 -7.80 -30.95 21.82
C THR A 224 -8.28 -29.90 22.80
N THR A 225 -7.36 -29.11 23.36
CA THR A 225 -7.76 -27.87 24.04
C THR A 225 -8.46 -26.93 23.05
N CYS A 226 -9.43 -26.17 23.55
CA CYS A 226 -10.20 -25.18 22.78
C CYS A 226 -9.50 -23.81 22.74
N GLU A 227 -8.18 -23.81 22.74
CA GLU A 227 -7.38 -22.60 22.55
C GLU A 227 -7.36 -22.27 21.07
N TRP A 228 -7.84 -21.08 20.70
CA TRP A 228 -7.81 -20.62 19.32
C TRP A 228 -6.46 -19.98 18.99
N LYS A 229 -5.89 -20.33 17.83
CA LYS A 229 -4.71 -19.66 17.26
C LYS A 229 -4.98 -19.30 15.81
N ASP A 230 -4.54 -18.12 15.39
CA ASP A 230 -4.76 -17.63 14.03
C ASP A 230 -4.15 -18.55 12.96
N CYS A 231 -3.05 -19.22 13.29
CA CYS A 231 -2.36 -20.17 12.42
C CYS A 231 -3.08 -21.52 12.23
N TYR A 232 -4.23 -21.77 12.86
CA TYR A 232 -5.02 -23.00 12.63
C TYR A 232 -5.94 -22.93 11.41
N ASN A 233 -6.22 -21.74 10.88
CA ASN A 233 -7.09 -21.57 9.71
C ASN A 233 -6.53 -20.55 8.69
N PRO A 234 -5.27 -20.67 8.23
CA PRO A 234 -4.77 -19.81 7.19
C PRO A 234 -5.44 -20.15 5.87
N SER A 235 -5.69 -19.12 5.08
CA SER A 235 -6.07 -19.28 3.68
C SER A 235 -4.98 -20.06 2.94
N GLY A 236 -5.37 -21.01 2.08
CA GLY A 236 -4.41 -21.79 1.29
C GLY A 236 -3.97 -23.11 1.92
N MET A 237 -4.67 -23.61 2.95
CA MET A 237 -4.48 -24.96 3.48
C MET A 237 -5.76 -25.79 3.32
N LYS A 238 -5.62 -27.06 2.94
CA LYS A 238 -6.70 -28.07 2.97
C LYS A 238 -6.25 -29.33 3.71
N CYS A 239 -7.17 -30.01 4.37
CA CYS A 239 -6.95 -31.38 4.83
C CYS A 239 -7.32 -32.34 3.70
N GLY A 240 -6.45 -33.29 3.38
CA GLY A 240 -6.67 -34.27 2.29
C GLY A 240 -5.76 -35.49 2.39
N CYS A 241 -5.94 -36.42 1.45
CA CYS A 241 -5.22 -37.68 1.42
C CYS A 241 -4.00 -37.60 0.49
N VAL A 242 -2.80 -37.68 1.07
CA VAL A 242 -1.53 -37.66 0.31
C VAL A 242 -0.72 -38.87 0.70
N ASN A 243 -0.23 -39.62 -0.29
CA ASN A 243 0.56 -40.83 -0.06
C ASN A 243 -0.14 -41.85 0.87
N ASN A 244 -1.48 -41.94 0.77
CA ASN A 244 -2.35 -42.77 1.62
C ASN A 244 -2.40 -42.36 3.10
N GLU A 245 -2.02 -41.14 3.44
CA GLU A 245 -2.14 -40.55 4.78
C GLU A 245 -2.92 -39.25 4.76
N CYS A 246 -3.79 -39.03 5.76
CA CYS A 246 -4.47 -37.75 5.95
C CYS A 246 -3.47 -36.70 6.45
N GLN A 247 -3.29 -35.64 5.65
CA GLN A 247 -2.33 -34.58 5.90
C GLN A 247 -2.89 -33.20 5.53
N TRP A 248 -2.38 -32.16 6.20
CA TRP A 248 -2.54 -30.79 5.74
C TRP A 248 -1.70 -30.54 4.48
N ILE A 249 -2.32 -29.92 3.48
CA ILE A 249 -1.74 -29.69 2.15
C ILE A 249 -1.92 -28.22 1.81
N LYS A 250 -0.85 -27.59 1.32
CA LYS A 250 -0.90 -26.23 0.77
C LYS A 250 -1.54 -26.26 -0.61
N ILE A 251 -2.56 -25.42 -0.82
CA ILE A 251 -3.29 -25.26 -2.10
C ILE A 251 -2.92 -23.97 -2.82
#